data_AF-A0A195EKI8-F1
#
_entry.id   AF-A0A195EKI8-F1
#
_cell.length_a   1.000
_cell.length_b   1.000
_cell.length_c   1.000
_cell.angle_alpha   90.00
_cell.angle_beta   90.00
_cell.angle_gamma   90.00
#
_symmetry.space_group_name_H-M   'P 1'
#
loop_
_entity.id
_entity.type
_entity.pdbx_description
1 polymer ?
#
loop_
_entity_poly.entity_id
_entity_poly.type
_entity_poly.pdbx_seq_one_letter_code
_entity_poly.pdbx_strand_id
1 'polypeptide(L)'
;MEFNSVKTFENNILREGVMEVKRFISDNPDILITRADKGNTTVIMNLDNYKSKMNELLADQSTYMVVSKDPTNKITTKIRSLLTKWKQKSYIDEYTYKKLHVSDGVLPRCYGLPKIHKEGHPLRMIVSYINSFFYPLANFLKTMIEDGNKRNFSFIKNSFEVADLEREILTTNNIITSFYFRYVDDIVLAIQNDKVESTLELFNFYHEKIKFTVDYGDKNGINFLDIKLMKQDGKIILDIYKKLTNSGRFLNFYSNHPMVHERGVIIGQFDRILDLSHPKFHDKNITNLIHTFLMNGYPLEFIFSMIINRIKTLENRIISNNNNDENEIVKKFFVISYLNNVSEKFKKISHNYGFNIAYRPINRLNRFIKTGKDCLCKDDQCDVYRISCLDCESSYVGQTKRKLKTRIKEHKADIRKSTDAMSVSRVTRLIINREWKITF
;
A
#
# COMPACT_ATOMS: atom_id res chain seq x y z
N MET A 1 -17.76 -5.50 -29.21
CA MET A 1 -18.93 -4.79 -28.62
C MET A 1 -19.72 -5.71 -27.71
N GLU A 2 -19.84 -7.00 -28.03
CA GLU A 2 -20.46 -8.06 -27.18
C GLU A 2 -19.99 -8.11 -25.72
N PHE A 3 -18.68 -8.11 -25.45
CA PHE A 3 -18.23 -8.19 -24.04
C PHE A 3 -18.61 -6.96 -23.20
N ASN A 4 -18.82 -5.80 -23.83
CA ASN A 4 -19.26 -4.60 -23.11
C ASN A 4 -20.77 -4.65 -22.79
N SER A 5 -21.60 -5.28 -23.65
CA SER A 5 -23.04 -5.43 -23.40
C SER A 5 -23.33 -6.44 -22.28
N VAL A 6 -22.56 -7.54 -22.21
CA VAL A 6 -22.65 -8.53 -21.10
C VAL A 6 -22.33 -7.86 -19.75
N LYS A 7 -21.30 -7.00 -19.70
CA LYS A 7 -20.97 -6.25 -18.47
C LYS A 7 -22.06 -5.31 -18.00
N THR A 8 -22.82 -4.69 -18.89
CA THR A 8 -23.90 -3.78 -18.49
C THR A 8 -25.03 -4.50 -17.74
N PHE A 9 -25.34 -5.75 -18.11
CA PHE A 9 -26.34 -6.57 -17.40
C PHE A 9 -25.81 -7.05 -16.03
N GLU A 10 -24.58 -7.59 -16.00
CA GLU A 10 -23.98 -8.12 -14.76
C GLU A 10 -23.48 -7.03 -13.78
N ASN A 11 -23.36 -5.77 -14.22
CA ASN A 11 -23.13 -4.62 -13.33
C ASN A 11 -24.25 -4.46 -12.28
N ASN A 12 -25.46 -4.98 -12.54
CA ASN A 12 -26.51 -5.05 -11.52
C ASN A 12 -26.14 -6.00 -10.39
N ILE A 13 -25.52 -7.16 -10.68
CA ILE A 13 -25.09 -8.14 -9.67
C ILE A 13 -24.04 -7.54 -8.73
N LEU A 14 -23.06 -6.79 -9.24
CA LEU A 14 -22.07 -6.14 -8.38
C LEU A 14 -22.66 -4.97 -7.58
N ARG A 15 -23.63 -4.25 -8.13
CA ARG A 15 -24.34 -3.19 -7.39
C ARG A 15 -25.18 -3.79 -6.27
N GLU A 16 -25.90 -4.88 -6.55
CA GLU A 16 -26.65 -5.66 -5.57
C GLU A 16 -25.72 -6.26 -4.52
N GLY A 17 -24.63 -6.90 -4.92
CA GLY A 17 -23.61 -7.44 -4.02
C GLY A 17 -22.97 -6.37 -3.14
N VAL A 18 -22.83 -5.13 -3.63
CA VAL A 18 -22.39 -3.99 -2.79
C VAL A 18 -23.43 -3.63 -1.74
N MET A 19 -24.72 -3.66 -2.07
CA MET A 19 -25.81 -3.43 -1.10
C MET A 19 -25.90 -4.57 -0.10
N GLU A 20 -25.75 -5.81 -0.56
CA GLU A 20 -25.72 -7.01 0.27
C GLU A 20 -24.54 -7.00 1.22
N VAL A 21 -23.32 -6.70 0.76
CA VAL A 21 -22.14 -6.56 1.62
C VAL A 21 -22.35 -5.46 2.66
N LYS A 22 -22.98 -4.33 2.29
CA LYS A 22 -23.30 -3.28 3.27
C LYS A 22 -24.28 -3.77 4.33
N ARG A 23 -25.33 -4.50 3.93
CA ARG A 23 -26.30 -5.11 4.84
C ARG A 23 -25.62 -6.14 5.74
N PHE A 24 -24.86 -7.08 5.17
CA PHE A 24 -24.09 -8.09 5.89
C PHE A 24 -23.15 -7.46 6.94
N ILE A 25 -22.39 -6.43 6.59
CA ILE A 25 -21.49 -5.74 7.54
C ILE A 25 -22.31 -5.03 8.64
N SER A 26 -23.49 -4.52 8.33
CA SER A 26 -24.37 -3.89 9.31
C SER A 26 -24.97 -4.92 10.27
N ASP A 27 -25.32 -6.09 9.76
CA ASP A 27 -25.97 -7.16 10.52
C ASP A 27 -24.96 -7.97 11.36
N ASN A 28 -23.67 -7.90 11.03
CA ASN A 28 -22.59 -8.64 11.71
C ASN A 28 -21.51 -7.67 12.26
N PRO A 29 -21.81 -6.92 13.33
CA PRO A 29 -20.89 -5.94 13.92
C PRO A 29 -19.66 -6.56 14.62
N ASP A 30 -19.71 -7.87 14.87
CA ASP A 30 -18.66 -8.70 15.46
C ASP A 30 -17.59 -9.13 14.43
N ILE A 31 -17.72 -8.76 13.15
CA ILE A 31 -16.77 -9.09 12.11
C ILE A 31 -15.85 -7.90 11.80
N LEU A 32 -14.54 -8.16 11.72
CA LEU A 32 -13.55 -7.24 11.19
C LEU A 32 -13.14 -7.62 9.77
N ILE A 33 -13.33 -6.69 8.83
CA ILE A 33 -12.79 -6.79 7.46
C ILE A 33 -11.55 -5.90 7.37
N THR A 34 -10.38 -6.50 7.19
CA THR A 34 -9.10 -5.81 7.14
C THR A 34 -8.18 -6.35 6.02
N ARG A 35 -6.96 -5.81 5.92
CA ARG A 35 -5.95 -6.31 4.98
C ARG A 35 -4.96 -7.22 5.69
N ALA A 36 -4.48 -8.23 4.98
CA ALA A 36 -3.30 -8.99 5.39
C ALA A 36 -2.04 -8.11 5.34
N ASP A 37 -1.03 -8.49 6.14
CA ASP A 37 0.29 -7.86 6.16
C ASP A 37 1.01 -7.95 4.80
N LYS A 38 0.79 -9.06 4.07
CA LYS A 38 1.41 -9.34 2.77
C LYS A 38 0.38 -9.87 1.76
N GLY A 39 0.69 -9.72 0.48
CA GLY A 39 -0.06 -10.36 -0.62
C GLY A 39 -1.39 -9.69 -0.98
N ASN A 40 -1.62 -8.42 -0.61
CA ASN A 40 -2.81 -7.63 -0.96
C ASN A 40 -4.15 -8.38 -0.78
N THR A 41 -4.24 -9.19 0.29
CA THR A 41 -5.38 -10.06 0.55
C THR A 41 -6.31 -9.43 1.58
N THR A 42 -7.62 -9.50 1.33
CA THR A 42 -8.65 -9.12 2.31
C THR A 42 -8.86 -10.26 3.30
N VAL A 43 -8.81 -9.93 4.59
CA VAL A 43 -9.05 -10.86 5.70
C VAL A 43 -10.38 -10.51 6.36
N ILE A 44 -11.18 -11.52 6.62
CA ILE A 44 -12.40 -11.44 7.41
C ILE A 44 -12.13 -12.27 8.66
N MET A 45 -12.30 -11.68 9.84
CA MET A 45 -12.06 -12.36 11.12
C MET A 45 -13.01 -11.85 12.20
N ASN A 46 -13.30 -12.68 13.19
CA ASN A 46 -14.05 -12.25 14.37
C ASN A 46 -13.28 -11.15 15.14
N LEU A 47 -14.00 -10.11 15.53
CA LEU A 47 -13.48 -8.90 16.15
C LEU A 47 -12.95 -9.18 17.56
N ASP A 48 -13.55 -10.08 18.31
CA ASP A 48 -13.10 -10.43 19.66
C ASP A 48 -11.82 -11.25 19.62
N ASN A 49 -11.69 -12.18 18.67
CA ASN A 49 -10.42 -12.86 18.37
C ASN A 49 -9.32 -11.86 17.98
N TYR A 50 -9.65 -10.85 17.17
CA TYR A 50 -8.71 -9.78 16.82
C TYR A 50 -8.28 -8.97 18.05
N LYS A 51 -9.23 -8.54 18.89
CA LYS A 51 -8.96 -7.81 20.14
C LYS A 51 -8.10 -8.63 21.10
N SER A 52 -8.39 -9.93 21.25
CA SER A 52 -7.60 -10.84 22.08
C SER A 52 -6.14 -10.89 21.62
N LYS A 53 -5.91 -11.06 20.31
CA LYS A 53 -4.55 -11.04 19.73
C LYS A 53 -3.85 -9.69 19.90
N MET A 54 -4.58 -8.58 19.80
CA MET A 54 -4.02 -7.25 20.07
C MET A 54 -3.64 -7.08 21.54
N ASN A 55 -4.48 -7.55 22.46
CA ASN A 55 -4.21 -7.48 23.90
C ASN A 55 -3.02 -8.35 24.29
N GLU A 56 -2.88 -9.54 23.71
CA GLU A 56 -1.72 -10.41 23.89
C GLU A 56 -0.42 -9.71 23.47
N LEU A 57 -0.43 -9.04 22.31
CA LEU A 57 0.73 -8.26 21.86
C LEU A 57 1.05 -7.06 22.78
N LEU A 58 0.03 -6.44 23.37
CA LEU A 58 0.19 -5.29 24.26
C LEU A 58 0.45 -5.70 25.72
N ALA A 59 0.36 -6.99 26.06
CA ALA A 59 0.61 -7.51 27.39
C ALA A 59 2.11 -7.60 27.72
N ASP A 60 2.99 -7.44 26.72
CA ASP A 60 4.44 -7.38 26.94
C ASP A 60 4.83 -6.18 27.81
N GLN A 61 5.07 -6.44 29.08
CA GLN A 61 5.44 -5.43 30.08
C GLN A 61 6.87 -4.89 29.90
N SER A 62 7.71 -5.56 29.10
CA SER A 62 9.04 -5.04 28.78
C SER A 62 8.97 -3.86 27.79
N THR A 63 7.93 -3.84 26.95
CA THR A 63 7.73 -2.82 25.92
C THR A 63 6.62 -1.83 26.27
N TYR A 64 5.53 -2.29 26.88
CA TYR A 64 4.30 -1.52 27.08
C TYR A 64 3.95 -1.35 28.57
N MET A 65 3.28 -0.24 28.87
CA MET A 65 2.78 0.06 30.20
C MET A 65 1.36 0.63 30.10
N VAL A 66 0.49 0.18 30.99
CA VAL A 66 -0.89 0.69 31.09
C VAL A 66 -0.87 2.11 31.65
N VAL A 67 -1.57 3.03 30.98
CA VAL A 67 -1.74 4.41 31.46
C VAL A 67 -3.16 4.60 32.00
N SER A 68 -3.28 5.08 33.23
CA SER A 68 -4.57 5.19 33.94
C SER A 68 -5.48 6.33 33.49
N LYS A 69 -4.94 7.32 32.76
CA LYS A 69 -5.68 8.49 32.25
C LYS A 69 -5.14 8.91 30.90
N ASP A 70 -5.98 9.50 30.05
CA ASP A 70 -5.56 10.05 28.76
C ASP A 70 -4.40 11.06 28.94
N PRO A 71 -3.20 10.77 28.43
CA PRO A 71 -2.03 11.62 28.62
C PRO A 71 -1.96 12.80 27.64
N THR A 72 -2.92 12.96 26.73
CA THR A 72 -2.89 13.93 25.61
C THR A 72 -2.56 15.34 26.08
N ASN A 73 -3.30 15.86 27.06
CA ASN A 73 -3.10 17.23 27.54
C ASN A 73 -1.73 17.39 28.21
N LYS A 74 -1.33 16.41 29.03
CA LYS A 74 -0.02 16.41 29.71
C LYS A 74 1.13 16.44 28.72
N ILE A 75 1.06 15.60 27.68
CA ILE A 75 2.11 15.53 26.64
C ILE A 75 2.10 16.79 25.79
N THR A 76 0.93 17.27 25.38
CA THR A 76 0.82 18.48 24.55
C THR A 76 1.38 19.70 25.28
N THR A 77 1.09 19.88 26.56
CA THR A 77 1.66 20.97 27.38
C THR A 77 3.18 20.85 27.49
N LYS A 78 3.72 19.63 27.68
CA LYS A 78 5.17 19.40 27.69
C LYS A 78 5.82 19.76 26.36
N ILE A 79 5.24 19.33 25.23
CA ILE A 79 5.75 19.66 23.89
C ILE A 79 5.73 21.17 23.67
N ARG A 80 4.64 21.86 24.03
CA ARG A 80 4.57 23.32 23.90
C ARG A 80 5.63 24.01 24.73
N SER A 81 5.77 23.63 26.00
CA SER A 81 6.80 24.19 26.88
C SER A 81 8.20 24.00 26.28
N LEU A 82 8.48 22.82 25.71
CA LEU A 82 9.74 22.53 25.03
C LEU A 82 9.95 23.44 23.81
N LEU A 83 8.95 23.55 22.93
CA LEU A 83 9.02 24.38 21.72
C LEU A 83 9.17 25.86 22.07
N THR A 84 8.49 26.35 23.11
CA THR A 84 8.64 27.74 23.58
C THR A 84 10.06 27.98 24.09
N LYS A 85 10.63 27.05 24.86
CA LYS A 85 12.03 27.14 25.32
C LYS A 85 13.01 27.12 24.15
N TRP A 86 12.79 26.26 23.16
CA TRP A 86 13.64 26.19 21.97
C TRP A 86 13.61 27.48 21.16
N LYS A 87 12.42 28.09 21.02
CA LYS A 87 12.26 29.39 20.39
C LYS A 87 12.97 30.50 21.17
N GLN A 88 12.80 30.55 22.49
CA GLN A 88 13.46 31.55 23.35
C GLN A 88 14.98 31.46 23.31
N LYS A 89 15.52 30.24 23.20
CA LYS A 89 16.96 29.99 23.04
C LYS A 89 17.45 30.10 21.59
N SER A 90 16.59 30.50 20.66
CA SER A 90 16.89 30.59 19.22
C SER A 90 17.40 29.29 18.60
N TYR A 91 17.03 28.13 19.15
CA TYR A 91 17.30 26.82 18.52
C TYR A 91 16.41 26.56 17.32
N ILE A 92 15.24 27.21 17.28
CA ILE A 92 14.32 27.19 16.14
C ILE A 92 13.82 28.62 15.88
N ASP A 93 13.57 28.93 14.62
CA ASP A 93 12.99 30.21 14.21
C ASP A 93 11.46 30.26 14.45
N GLU A 94 10.88 31.45 14.28
CA GLU A 94 9.43 31.66 14.43
C GLU A 94 8.62 30.77 13.49
N TYR A 95 9.09 30.60 12.27
CA TYR A 95 8.41 29.80 11.25
C TYR A 95 8.35 28.33 11.65
N THR A 96 9.47 27.74 12.03
CA THR A 96 9.58 26.36 12.52
C THR A 96 8.77 26.18 13.79
N TYR A 97 8.83 27.12 14.73
CA TYR A 97 7.97 27.10 15.92
C TYR A 97 6.49 26.99 15.54
N LYS A 98 5.99 27.85 14.65
CA LYS A 98 4.58 27.81 14.20
C LYS A 98 4.23 26.50 13.48
N LYS A 99 5.15 25.96 12.69
CA LYS A 99 4.98 24.67 11.98
C LYS A 99 4.92 23.47 12.93
N LEU A 100 5.72 23.48 14.00
CA LEU A 100 5.77 22.41 15.00
C LEU A 100 4.70 22.54 16.08
N HIS A 101 4.20 23.75 16.30
CA HIS A 101 3.25 24.01 17.38
C HIS A 101 1.88 23.39 17.07
N VAL A 102 1.59 22.30 17.79
CA VAL A 102 0.28 21.64 17.71
C VAL A 102 -0.61 22.11 18.86
N SER A 103 -1.77 22.63 18.48
CA SER A 103 -2.82 23.15 19.34
C SER A 103 -3.78 22.08 19.89
N ASP A 104 -3.93 20.98 19.16
CA ASP A 104 -4.75 19.82 19.47
C ASP A 104 -4.41 18.72 18.47
N GLY A 105 -4.43 17.47 18.92
CA GLY A 105 -4.19 16.33 18.06
C GLY A 105 -4.75 15.06 18.69
N VAL A 106 -4.72 13.99 17.91
CA VAL A 106 -5.17 12.67 18.37
C VAL A 106 -3.96 11.88 18.87
N LEU A 107 -4.14 11.02 19.88
CA LEU A 107 -3.11 10.04 20.23
C LEU A 107 -2.84 9.12 19.03
N PRO A 108 -1.57 8.71 18.82
CA PRO A 108 -1.28 7.63 17.90
C PRO A 108 -2.10 6.40 18.27
N ARG A 109 -2.73 5.78 17.28
CA ARG A 109 -3.55 4.57 17.45
C ARG A 109 -2.86 3.39 16.82
N CYS A 110 -2.79 2.29 17.55
CA CYS A 110 -2.26 1.04 17.02
C CYS A 110 -3.36 0.22 16.33
N TYR A 111 -2.95 -0.67 15.44
CA TYR A 111 -3.78 -1.71 14.85
C TYR A 111 -2.89 -2.86 14.34
N GLY A 112 -3.48 -4.03 14.13
CA GLY A 112 -2.80 -5.24 13.69
C GLY A 112 -3.14 -5.60 12.24
N LEU A 113 -2.13 -5.97 11.43
CA LEU A 113 -2.35 -6.60 10.13
C LEU A 113 -2.08 -8.11 10.23
N PRO A 114 -3.04 -9.00 9.91
CA PRO A 114 -2.83 -10.44 9.98
C PRO A 114 -1.71 -10.94 9.05
N LYS A 115 -0.72 -11.64 9.62
CA LYS A 115 0.33 -12.34 8.87
C LYS A 115 -0.18 -13.72 8.47
N ILE A 116 -1.05 -13.77 7.47
CA ILE A 116 -1.70 -15.01 7.00
C ILE A 116 -0.73 -16.12 6.55
N HIS A 117 0.52 -15.76 6.24
CA HIS A 117 1.59 -16.66 5.81
C HIS A 117 2.40 -17.27 6.96
N LYS A 118 2.05 -16.95 8.21
CA LYS A 118 2.64 -17.54 9.41
C LYS A 118 1.60 -18.38 10.12
N GLU A 119 2.06 -19.46 10.73
CA GLU A 119 1.26 -20.33 11.59
C GLU A 119 0.63 -19.51 12.73
N GLY A 120 -0.61 -19.83 13.11
CA GLY A 120 -1.40 -19.08 14.09
C GLY A 120 -1.86 -17.69 13.62
N HIS A 121 -1.42 -17.23 12.44
CA HIS A 121 -1.75 -15.92 11.85
C HIS A 121 -1.58 -14.75 12.83
N PRO A 122 -0.36 -14.52 13.37
CA PRO A 122 -0.08 -13.43 14.29
C PRO A 122 -0.32 -12.07 13.62
N LEU A 123 -0.61 -11.04 14.42
CA LEU A 123 -0.79 -9.69 13.92
C LEU A 123 0.56 -8.97 13.81
N ARG A 124 0.74 -8.16 12.76
CA ARG A 124 1.79 -7.13 12.72
C ARG A 124 1.24 -5.86 13.33
N MET A 125 1.77 -5.47 14.49
CA MET A 125 1.40 -4.21 15.11
C MET A 125 1.89 -3.02 14.25
N ILE A 126 1.00 -2.09 13.98
CA ILE A 126 1.26 -0.83 13.29
C ILE A 126 0.78 0.31 14.19
N VAL A 127 1.66 1.24 14.53
CA VAL A 127 1.30 2.45 15.26
C VAL A 127 1.13 3.60 14.27
N SER A 128 -0.10 4.09 14.12
CA SER A 128 -0.41 5.17 13.18
C SER A 128 -0.26 6.54 13.83
N TYR A 129 0.74 7.28 13.38
CA TYR A 129 0.98 8.67 13.78
C TYR A 129 0.23 9.69 12.91
N ILE A 130 -0.57 9.25 11.93
CA ILE A 130 -1.34 10.13 11.04
C ILE A 130 -2.27 11.01 11.89
N ASN A 131 -2.22 12.32 11.66
CA ASN A 131 -2.98 13.35 12.39
C ASN A 131 -2.67 13.42 13.91
N SER A 132 -1.60 12.77 14.37
CA SER A 132 -1.17 12.87 15.77
C SER A 132 -0.39 14.16 16.02
N PHE A 133 -0.46 14.65 17.26
CA PHE A 133 0.31 15.84 17.68
C PHE A 133 1.82 15.60 17.73
N PHE A 134 2.28 14.35 17.64
CA PHE A 134 3.68 13.99 17.51
C PHE A 134 4.21 14.12 16.08
N TYR A 135 3.34 14.04 15.07
CA TYR A 135 3.77 13.89 13.67
C TYR A 135 4.69 15.03 13.17
N PRO A 136 4.37 16.33 13.40
CA PRO A 136 5.25 17.42 12.95
C PRO A 136 6.61 17.38 13.63
N LEU A 137 6.64 17.14 14.94
CA LEU A 137 7.86 17.06 15.73
C LEU A 137 8.71 15.86 15.32
N ALA A 138 8.11 14.68 15.16
CA ALA A 138 8.79 13.47 14.73
C ALA A 138 9.44 13.66 13.35
N ASN A 139 8.73 14.28 12.40
CA ASN A 139 9.27 14.54 11.07
C ASN A 139 10.43 15.56 11.09
N PHE A 140 10.38 16.55 11.98
CA PHE A 140 11.47 17.50 12.17
C PHE A 140 12.70 16.89 12.84
N LEU A 141 12.50 16.08 13.87
CA LEU A 141 13.59 15.34 14.50
C LEU A 141 14.21 14.33 13.54
N LYS A 142 13.38 13.67 12.73
CA LYS A 142 13.86 12.76 11.68
C LYS A 142 14.85 13.47 10.74
N THR A 143 14.53 14.66 10.23
CA THR A 143 15.44 15.39 9.35
C THR A 143 16.75 15.76 10.05
N MET A 144 16.69 16.15 11.32
CA MET A 144 17.91 16.46 12.10
C MET A 144 18.77 15.22 12.36
N ILE A 145 18.15 14.09 12.71
CA ILE A 145 18.85 12.83 12.93
C ILE A 145 19.47 12.33 11.63
N GLU A 146 18.76 12.42 10.51
CA GLU A 146 19.29 12.07 9.18
C GLU A 146 20.52 12.91 8.82
N ASP A 147 20.52 14.21 9.14
CA ASP A 147 21.67 15.08 8.88
C ASP A 147 22.83 14.85 9.87
N GLY A 148 22.53 14.53 11.12
CA GLY A 148 23.52 14.18 12.14
C GLY A 148 24.18 12.82 11.89
N ASN A 149 23.39 11.81 11.51
CA ASN A 149 23.86 10.44 11.28
C ASN A 149 24.79 10.31 10.08
N LYS A 150 24.70 11.19 9.08
CA LYS A 150 25.67 11.28 7.98
C LYS A 150 27.12 11.46 8.48
N ARG A 151 27.33 11.87 9.74
CA ARG A 151 28.64 12.30 10.25
C ARG A 151 29.35 11.26 11.15
N ASN A 152 28.64 10.37 11.85
CA ASN A 152 29.22 9.70 13.03
C ASN A 152 28.99 8.17 13.18
N PHE A 153 28.36 7.48 12.22
CA PHE A 153 28.16 6.03 12.31
C PHE A 153 28.65 5.33 11.04
N SER A 154 29.26 4.14 11.18
CA SER A 154 29.33 3.15 10.09
C SER A 154 27.90 2.66 9.83
N PHE A 155 27.16 3.42 9.04
CA PHE A 155 25.78 3.11 8.71
C PHE A 155 25.76 2.43 7.35
N ILE A 156 25.05 1.32 7.25
CA ILE A 156 24.67 0.77 5.94
C ILE A 156 23.68 1.75 5.33
N LYS A 157 24.13 2.51 4.32
CA LYS A 157 23.31 3.50 3.61
C LYS A 157 22.07 2.90 2.99
N ASN A 158 22.23 1.75 2.39
CA ASN A 158 21.24 1.10 1.56
C ASN A 158 21.62 -0.36 1.33
N SER A 159 20.76 -1.09 0.63
CA SER A 159 20.99 -2.50 0.28
C SER A 159 22.23 -2.73 -0.61
N PHE A 160 22.79 -1.70 -1.25
CA PHE A 160 23.99 -1.84 -2.08
C PHE A 160 25.25 -1.98 -1.24
N GLU A 161 25.38 -1.24 -0.13
CA GLU A 161 26.54 -1.41 0.76
C GLU A 161 26.58 -2.82 1.37
N VAL A 162 25.41 -3.42 1.66
CA VAL A 162 25.35 -4.83 2.06
C VAL A 162 25.79 -5.75 0.93
N ALA A 163 25.39 -5.46 -0.31
CA ALA A 163 25.76 -6.26 -1.47
C ALA A 163 27.27 -6.19 -1.79
N ASP A 164 27.88 -5.02 -1.65
CA ASP A 164 29.32 -4.84 -1.89
C ASP A 164 30.15 -5.62 -0.86
N LEU A 165 29.75 -5.56 0.40
CA LEU A 165 30.27 -6.38 1.49
C LEU A 165 30.11 -7.88 1.23
N GLU A 166 28.93 -8.33 0.81
CA GLU A 166 28.71 -9.74 0.49
C GLU A 166 29.67 -10.21 -0.61
N ARG A 167 29.86 -9.39 -1.66
CA ARG A 167 30.85 -9.69 -2.69
C ARG A 167 32.28 -9.68 -2.16
N GLU A 168 32.63 -8.76 -1.26
CA GLU A 168 33.94 -8.72 -0.62
C GLU A 168 34.20 -9.99 0.19
N ILE A 169 33.25 -10.43 1.03
CA ILE A 169 33.40 -11.66 1.81
C ILE A 169 33.56 -12.86 0.88
N LEU A 170 32.73 -12.96 -0.17
CA LEU A 170 32.80 -14.05 -1.13
C LEU A 170 34.16 -14.07 -1.86
N THR A 171 34.69 -12.91 -2.23
CA THR A 171 35.94 -12.79 -2.99
C THR A 171 37.16 -13.03 -2.10
N THR A 172 37.27 -12.36 -0.96
CA THR A 172 38.43 -12.43 -0.06
C THR A 172 38.62 -13.81 0.55
N ASN A 173 37.53 -14.56 0.74
CA ASN A 173 37.57 -15.93 1.27
C ASN A 173 37.58 -17.01 0.17
N ASN A 174 37.76 -16.62 -1.11
CA ASN A 174 37.77 -17.52 -2.26
C ASN A 174 36.55 -18.46 -2.32
N ILE A 175 35.37 -17.96 -1.96
CA ILE A 175 34.12 -18.73 -2.00
C ILE A 175 33.60 -18.72 -3.44
N ILE A 176 33.79 -19.84 -4.14
CA ILE A 176 33.34 -19.99 -5.52
C ILE A 176 31.82 -20.13 -5.55
N THR A 177 31.15 -19.14 -6.14
CA THR A 177 29.70 -19.17 -6.38
C THR A 177 29.39 -19.42 -7.85
N SER A 178 28.56 -20.41 -8.20
CA SER A 178 28.11 -20.59 -9.60
C SER A 178 27.17 -19.47 -10.06
N PHE A 179 26.41 -18.91 -9.13
CA PHE A 179 25.65 -17.68 -9.31
C PHE A 179 25.41 -17.02 -7.95
N TYR A 180 25.15 -15.71 -7.99
CA TYR A 180 24.71 -14.92 -6.86
C TYR A 180 23.68 -13.90 -7.38
N PHE A 181 22.48 -13.90 -6.79
CA PHE A 181 21.45 -12.91 -7.07
C PHE A 181 20.90 -12.36 -5.77
N ARG A 182 20.59 -11.06 -5.78
CA ARG A 182 20.04 -10.35 -4.64
C ARG A 182 18.81 -9.56 -5.06
N TYR A 183 17.78 -9.61 -4.23
CA TYR A 183 16.62 -8.74 -4.32
C TYR A 183 16.29 -8.15 -2.95
N VAL A 184 16.68 -6.90 -2.74
CA VAL A 184 16.52 -6.18 -1.46
C VAL A 184 17.14 -6.93 -0.28
N ASP A 185 16.37 -7.74 0.43
CA ASP A 185 16.75 -8.55 1.60
C ASP A 185 16.92 -10.05 1.29
N ASP A 186 16.37 -10.53 0.17
CA ASP A 186 16.47 -11.93 -0.24
C ASP A 186 17.73 -12.16 -1.11
N ILE A 187 18.50 -13.20 -0.79
CA ILE A 187 19.69 -13.62 -1.54
C ILE A 187 19.52 -15.07 -1.97
N VAL A 188 19.93 -15.40 -3.20
CA VAL A 188 20.09 -16.77 -3.65
C VAL A 188 21.48 -16.95 -4.25
N LEU A 189 22.19 -17.97 -3.79
CA LEU A 189 23.56 -18.26 -4.19
C LEU A 189 23.76 -19.77 -4.29
N ALA A 190 24.62 -20.21 -5.21
CA ALA A 190 25.03 -21.61 -5.32
C ALA A 190 26.49 -21.76 -4.94
N ILE A 191 26.72 -22.45 -3.82
CA ILE A 191 28.04 -22.78 -3.26
C ILE A 191 28.12 -24.28 -2.94
N GLN A 192 29.33 -24.74 -2.62
CA GLN A 192 29.54 -26.11 -2.16
C GLN A 192 28.84 -26.34 -0.81
N ASN A 193 28.22 -27.51 -0.65
CA ASN A 193 27.33 -27.80 0.49
C ASN A 193 28.05 -27.75 1.84
N ASP A 194 29.31 -28.18 1.88
CA ASP A 194 30.18 -28.15 3.06
C ASP A 194 30.62 -26.72 3.46
N LYS A 195 30.48 -25.74 2.56
CA LYS A 195 30.87 -24.34 2.79
C LYS A 195 29.72 -23.46 3.27
N VAL A 196 28.48 -23.94 3.26
CA VAL A 196 27.30 -23.14 3.60
C VAL A 196 27.39 -22.56 5.01
N GLU A 197 27.68 -23.38 6.01
CA GLU A 197 27.74 -22.92 7.41
C GLU A 197 28.88 -21.92 7.63
N SER A 198 30.08 -22.26 7.14
CA SER A 198 31.24 -21.36 7.24
C SER A 198 31.02 -19.99 6.56
N THR A 199 30.26 -19.98 5.46
CA THR A 199 29.90 -18.73 4.76
C THR A 199 28.89 -17.92 5.55
N LEU A 200 27.91 -18.58 6.18
CA LEU A 200 26.94 -17.94 7.06
C LEU A 200 27.61 -17.31 8.29
N GLU A 201 28.57 -18.01 8.89
CA GLU A 201 29.38 -17.48 10.00
C GLU A 201 30.15 -16.22 9.59
N LEU A 202 30.81 -16.24 8.42
CA LEU A 202 31.51 -15.06 7.88
C LEU A 202 30.56 -13.87 7.66
N PHE A 203 29.38 -14.10 7.09
CA PHE A 203 28.37 -13.06 6.88
C PHE A 203 27.89 -12.47 8.22
N ASN A 204 27.71 -13.33 9.24
CA ASN A 204 27.24 -12.94 10.57
C ASN A 204 28.32 -12.30 11.46
N PHE A 205 29.60 -12.53 11.15
CA PHE A 205 30.73 -11.89 11.82
C PHE A 205 30.88 -10.43 11.45
N TYR A 206 30.51 -10.06 10.21
CA TYR A 206 30.74 -8.72 9.69
C TYR A 206 30.08 -7.60 10.51
N HIS A 207 28.83 -7.78 10.96
CA HIS A 207 28.12 -6.74 11.69
C HIS A 207 27.35 -7.29 12.88
N GLU A 208 27.45 -6.59 14.02
CA GLU A 208 26.81 -7.00 15.28
C GLU A 208 25.28 -7.08 15.14
N LYS A 209 24.67 -6.12 14.43
CA LYS A 209 23.21 -5.96 14.36
C LYS A 209 22.55 -6.55 13.11
N ILE A 210 23.34 -6.98 12.12
CA ILE A 210 22.78 -7.56 10.88
C ILE A 210 23.09 -9.04 10.95
N LYS A 211 22.03 -9.84 10.96
CA LYS A 211 22.13 -11.29 11.03
C LYS A 211 21.44 -11.92 9.83
N PHE A 212 22.20 -12.77 9.16
CA PHE A 212 21.80 -13.59 8.03
C PHE A 212 21.31 -14.94 8.55
N THR A 213 20.36 -15.51 7.81
CA THR A 213 19.81 -16.85 8.05
C THR A 213 19.75 -17.59 6.73
N VAL A 214 19.98 -18.91 6.74
CA VAL A 214 19.95 -19.74 5.54
C VAL A 214 18.62 -20.51 5.44
N ASP A 215 18.05 -20.52 4.25
CA ASP A 215 16.98 -21.44 3.84
C ASP A 215 17.56 -22.45 2.84
N TYR A 216 17.56 -23.73 3.20
CA TYR A 216 18.10 -24.80 2.37
C TYR A 216 17.12 -25.24 1.26
N GLY A 217 15.90 -24.70 1.24
CA GLY A 217 14.84 -25.14 0.33
C GLY A 217 14.30 -26.53 0.68
N ASP A 218 13.61 -27.14 -0.28
CA ASP A 218 13.10 -28.51 -0.17
C ASP A 218 13.81 -29.47 -1.14
N LYS A 219 13.47 -30.77 -1.09
CA LYS A 219 14.05 -31.80 -1.97
C LYS A 219 13.88 -31.50 -3.47
N ASN A 220 12.90 -30.67 -3.83
CA ASN A 220 12.57 -30.32 -5.20
C ASN A 220 13.17 -28.97 -5.61
N GLY A 221 13.88 -28.25 -4.74
CA GLY A 221 14.53 -26.99 -5.06
C GLY A 221 14.28 -25.87 -4.04
N ILE A 222 14.79 -24.68 -4.34
CA ILE A 222 14.69 -23.49 -3.48
C ILE A 222 13.79 -22.45 -4.13
N ASN A 223 12.99 -21.78 -3.30
CA ASN A 223 12.13 -20.69 -3.76
C ASN A 223 12.89 -19.37 -3.64
N PHE A 224 12.90 -18.57 -4.71
CA PHE A 224 13.44 -17.22 -4.69
C PHE A 224 12.43 -16.28 -5.34
N LEU A 225 11.91 -15.33 -4.56
CA LEU A 225 10.83 -14.43 -4.97
C LEU A 225 9.59 -15.19 -5.51
N ASP A 226 9.47 -15.16 -6.82
CA ASP A 226 8.32 -15.54 -7.64
C ASP A 226 8.60 -16.79 -8.49
N ILE A 227 9.78 -17.41 -8.28
CA ILE A 227 10.28 -18.58 -8.99
C ILE A 227 10.77 -19.67 -8.04
N LYS A 228 10.72 -20.92 -8.50
CA LYS A 228 11.36 -22.07 -7.87
C LYS A 228 12.52 -22.53 -8.73
N LEU A 229 13.72 -22.55 -8.15
CA LEU A 229 14.96 -23.01 -8.79
C LEU A 229 15.12 -24.50 -8.51
N MET A 230 15.25 -25.31 -9.54
CA MET A 230 15.44 -26.76 -9.42
C MET A 230 16.63 -27.20 -10.24
N LYS A 231 17.41 -28.14 -9.70
CA LYS A 231 18.55 -28.72 -10.42
C LYS A 231 18.08 -29.95 -11.20
N GLN A 232 18.27 -29.94 -12.51
CA GLN A 232 18.01 -31.09 -13.38
C GLN A 232 19.13 -31.22 -14.42
N ASP A 233 19.71 -32.41 -14.56
CA ASP A 233 20.74 -32.71 -15.57
C ASP A 233 21.93 -31.73 -15.56
N GLY A 234 22.36 -31.33 -14.35
CA GLY A 234 23.44 -30.36 -14.16
C GLY A 234 23.07 -28.90 -14.46
N LYS A 235 21.83 -28.63 -14.87
CA LYS A 235 21.31 -27.29 -15.17
C LYS A 235 20.29 -26.84 -14.14
N ILE A 236 20.09 -25.52 -14.06
CA ILE A 236 19.01 -24.92 -13.28
C ILE A 236 17.82 -24.73 -14.21
N ILE A 237 16.68 -25.27 -13.80
CA ILE A 237 15.39 -25.03 -14.43
C ILE A 237 14.53 -24.22 -13.47
N LEU A 238 13.75 -23.31 -14.03
CA LEU A 238 12.89 -22.41 -13.27
C LEU A 238 11.43 -22.79 -13.49
N ASP A 239 10.62 -22.67 -12.44
CA ASP A 239 9.16 -22.73 -12.52
C ASP A 239 8.55 -21.56 -11.73
N ILE A 240 7.30 -21.20 -12.02
CA ILE A 240 6.59 -20.16 -11.29
C ILE A 240 6.30 -20.66 -9.87
N TYR A 241 6.75 -19.90 -8.88
CA TYR A 241 6.41 -20.14 -7.49
C TYR A 241 5.31 -19.19 -7.03
N LYS A 242 4.35 -19.75 -6.29
CA LYS A 242 3.31 -19.01 -5.57
C LYS A 242 3.31 -19.51 -4.14
N LYS A 243 3.38 -18.60 -3.17
CA LYS A 243 3.22 -18.95 -1.76
C LYS A 243 1.86 -19.61 -1.54
N LEU A 244 1.77 -20.52 -0.57
CA LEU A 244 0.53 -21.22 -0.20
C LEU A 244 -0.63 -20.25 0.10
N THR A 245 -0.32 -19.06 0.59
CA THR A 245 -1.31 -18.02 0.89
C THR A 245 -1.78 -17.22 -0.33
N ASN A 246 -1.35 -17.58 -1.55
CA ASN A 246 -1.83 -16.91 -2.75
C ASN A 246 -3.32 -17.22 -2.94
N SER A 247 -4.14 -16.19 -2.88
CA SER A 247 -5.59 -16.32 -3.05
C SER A 247 -6.04 -16.57 -4.49
N GLY A 248 -5.16 -16.40 -5.48
CA GLY A 248 -5.52 -16.44 -6.90
C GLY A 248 -6.44 -15.30 -7.33
N ARG A 249 -6.69 -14.30 -6.47
CA ARG A 249 -7.57 -13.17 -6.77
C ARG A 249 -6.83 -12.14 -7.61
N PHE A 250 -7.37 -11.89 -8.79
CA PHE A 250 -6.97 -10.83 -9.69
C PHE A 250 -8.10 -9.80 -9.80
N LEU A 251 -7.94 -8.86 -10.73
CA LEU A 251 -9.02 -7.96 -11.08
C LEU A 251 -10.24 -8.78 -11.56
N ASN A 252 -11.38 -8.69 -10.89
CA ASN A 252 -12.57 -9.41 -11.35
C ASN A 252 -13.08 -8.83 -12.69
N PHE A 253 -13.43 -9.67 -13.66
CA PHE A 253 -13.81 -9.22 -15.01
C PHE A 253 -15.04 -8.30 -15.03
N TYR A 254 -15.98 -8.53 -14.13
CA TYR A 254 -17.21 -7.75 -14.04
C TYR A 254 -17.03 -6.43 -13.31
N SER A 255 -15.86 -6.23 -12.67
CA SER A 255 -15.59 -4.97 -11.99
C SER A 255 -15.61 -3.80 -12.98
N ASN A 256 -16.00 -2.62 -12.50
CA ASN A 256 -16.10 -1.42 -13.32
C ASN A 256 -14.70 -0.81 -13.61
N HIS A 257 -13.88 -1.56 -14.33
CA HIS A 257 -12.55 -1.21 -14.78
C HIS A 257 -12.50 -1.12 -16.32
N PRO A 258 -11.59 -0.30 -16.86
CA PRO A 258 -11.39 -0.25 -18.30
C PRO A 258 -10.86 -1.59 -18.82
N MET A 259 -11.34 -2.01 -19.98
CA MET A 259 -10.90 -3.22 -20.69
C MET A 259 -9.36 -3.31 -20.84
N VAL A 260 -8.66 -2.18 -20.97
CA VAL A 260 -7.18 -2.19 -21.06
C VAL A 260 -6.52 -2.76 -19.80
N HIS A 261 -7.10 -2.55 -18.61
CA HIS A 261 -6.57 -3.11 -17.37
C HIS A 261 -6.80 -4.62 -17.32
N GLU A 262 -7.99 -5.08 -17.70
CA GLU A 262 -8.34 -6.50 -17.70
C GLU A 262 -7.47 -7.31 -18.65
N ARG A 263 -7.22 -6.77 -19.85
CA ARG A 263 -6.27 -7.35 -20.81
C ARG A 263 -4.85 -7.36 -20.24
N GLY A 264 -4.44 -6.24 -19.64
CA GLY A 264 -3.10 -6.09 -19.06
C GLY A 264 -2.79 -7.12 -17.96
N VAL A 265 -3.79 -7.49 -17.15
CA VAL A 265 -3.60 -8.51 -16.11
C VAL A 265 -3.37 -9.89 -16.71
N ILE A 266 -4.11 -10.29 -17.76
CA ILE A 266 -3.88 -11.58 -18.45
C ILE A 266 -2.51 -11.57 -19.13
N ILE A 267 -2.22 -10.51 -19.90
CA ILE A 267 -0.96 -10.39 -20.65
C ILE A 267 0.24 -10.44 -19.71
N GLY A 268 0.24 -9.66 -18.64
CA GLY A 268 1.36 -9.63 -17.69
C GLY A 268 1.59 -10.98 -17.00
N GLN A 269 0.52 -11.71 -16.68
CA GLN A 269 0.65 -13.04 -16.09
C GLN A 269 1.10 -14.10 -17.09
N PHE A 270 0.66 -13.99 -18.35
CA PHE A 270 1.10 -14.88 -19.42
C PHE A 270 2.57 -14.65 -19.78
N ASP A 271 2.98 -13.39 -19.97
CA ASP A 271 4.38 -13.02 -20.22
C ASP A 271 5.28 -13.54 -19.11
N ARG A 272 4.87 -13.38 -17.84
CA ARG A 272 5.60 -13.93 -16.69
C ARG A 272 5.85 -15.44 -16.78
N ILE A 273 4.91 -16.22 -17.32
CA ILE A 273 5.10 -17.67 -17.49
C ILE A 273 6.18 -17.92 -18.55
N LEU A 274 6.09 -17.23 -19.69
CA LEU A 274 7.04 -17.39 -20.79
C LEU A 274 8.45 -16.95 -20.39
N ASP A 275 8.57 -15.82 -19.70
CA ASP A 275 9.85 -15.19 -19.37
C ASP A 275 10.56 -15.89 -18.21
N LEU A 276 9.82 -16.42 -17.22
CA LEU A 276 10.40 -16.91 -15.97
C LEU A 276 10.41 -18.44 -15.80
N SER A 277 9.61 -19.19 -16.56
CA SER A 277 9.53 -20.65 -16.40
C SER A 277 10.09 -21.40 -17.60
N HIS A 278 10.69 -22.56 -17.34
CA HIS A 278 11.21 -23.44 -18.39
C HIS A 278 10.05 -23.96 -19.26
N PRO A 279 10.20 -24.09 -20.60
CA PRO A 279 9.13 -24.49 -21.52
C PRO A 279 8.33 -25.74 -21.10
N LYS A 280 9.01 -26.73 -20.51
CA LYS A 280 8.37 -27.94 -19.98
C LYS A 280 7.25 -27.69 -18.93
N PHE A 281 7.22 -26.52 -18.30
CA PHE A 281 6.19 -26.14 -17.32
C PHE A 281 5.13 -25.21 -17.91
N HIS A 282 5.29 -24.75 -19.16
CA HIS A 282 4.39 -23.76 -19.76
C HIS A 282 2.96 -24.27 -19.84
N ASP A 283 2.73 -25.50 -20.31
CA ASP A 283 1.39 -26.08 -20.42
C ASP A 283 0.66 -26.06 -19.07
N LYS A 284 1.29 -26.62 -18.03
CA LYS A 284 0.75 -26.62 -16.67
C LYS A 284 0.48 -25.20 -16.16
N ASN A 285 1.40 -24.27 -16.38
CA ASN A 285 1.28 -22.90 -15.90
C ASN A 285 0.19 -22.11 -16.64
N ILE A 286 0.03 -22.33 -17.94
CA ILE A 286 -1.00 -21.72 -18.79
C ILE A 286 -2.37 -22.31 -18.42
N THR A 287 -2.49 -23.61 -18.20
CA THR A 287 -3.73 -24.22 -17.70
C THR A 287 -4.12 -23.62 -16.35
N ASN A 288 -3.17 -23.49 -15.42
CA ASN A 288 -3.41 -22.84 -14.13
C ASN A 288 -3.80 -21.36 -14.26
N LEU A 289 -3.19 -20.63 -15.22
CA LEU A 289 -3.55 -19.25 -15.55
C LEU A 289 -5.01 -19.14 -16.01
N ILE A 290 -5.42 -20.00 -16.95
CA ILE A 290 -6.79 -20.05 -17.47
C ILE A 290 -7.78 -20.33 -16.34
N HIS A 291 -7.54 -21.39 -15.54
CA HIS A 291 -8.39 -21.69 -14.38
C HIS A 291 -8.47 -20.51 -13.41
N THR A 292 -7.35 -19.85 -13.14
CA THR A 292 -7.33 -18.68 -12.25
C THR A 292 -8.22 -17.56 -12.79
N PHE A 293 -8.15 -17.23 -14.09
CA PHE A 293 -8.97 -16.16 -14.66
C PHE A 293 -10.45 -16.54 -14.79
N LEU A 294 -10.78 -17.80 -15.06
CA LEU A 294 -12.16 -18.29 -15.01
C LEU A 294 -12.77 -18.07 -13.60
N MET A 295 -12.01 -18.40 -12.55
CA MET A 295 -12.43 -18.14 -11.16
C MET A 295 -12.56 -16.65 -10.82
N ASN A 296 -11.95 -15.75 -11.62
CA ASN A 296 -12.11 -14.30 -11.50
C ASN A 296 -13.18 -13.73 -12.46
N GLY A 297 -14.00 -14.61 -13.07
CA GLY A 297 -15.15 -14.24 -13.91
C GLY A 297 -14.82 -13.89 -15.35
N TYR A 298 -13.60 -14.16 -15.82
CA TYR A 298 -13.25 -13.87 -17.22
C TYR A 298 -13.87 -14.91 -18.16
N PRO A 299 -14.52 -14.49 -19.25
CA PRO A 299 -15.02 -15.42 -20.27
C PRO A 299 -13.88 -16.22 -20.90
N LEU A 300 -14.10 -17.51 -21.13
CA LEU A 300 -13.08 -18.42 -21.69
C LEU A 300 -12.56 -17.94 -23.06
N GLU A 301 -13.47 -17.55 -23.95
CA GLU A 301 -13.12 -17.00 -25.27
C GLU A 301 -12.28 -15.72 -25.16
N PHE A 302 -12.58 -14.88 -24.18
CA PHE A 302 -11.80 -13.66 -23.94
C PHE A 302 -10.36 -14.02 -23.53
N ILE A 303 -10.18 -14.97 -22.60
CA ILE A 303 -8.85 -15.42 -22.15
C ILE A 303 -8.06 -15.97 -23.35
N PHE A 304 -8.63 -16.89 -24.12
CA PHE A 304 -7.96 -17.48 -25.28
C PHE A 304 -7.60 -16.43 -26.33
N SER A 305 -8.53 -15.52 -26.65
CA SER A 305 -8.25 -14.45 -27.61
C SER A 305 -7.07 -13.58 -27.17
N MET A 306 -6.92 -13.32 -25.86
CA MET A 306 -5.79 -12.55 -25.34
C MET A 306 -4.47 -13.30 -25.44
N ILE A 307 -4.46 -14.58 -25.10
CA ILE A 307 -3.26 -15.43 -25.21
C ILE A 307 -2.81 -15.52 -26.67
N ILE A 308 -3.72 -15.86 -27.59
CA ILE A 308 -3.41 -16.00 -29.02
C ILE A 308 -2.90 -14.68 -29.61
N ASN A 309 -3.56 -13.56 -29.32
CA ASN A 309 -3.11 -12.25 -29.81
C ASN A 309 -1.75 -11.87 -29.22
N ARG A 310 -1.47 -12.25 -27.97
CA ARG A 310 -0.17 -12.00 -27.34
C ARG A 310 0.94 -12.82 -28.00
N ILE A 311 0.71 -14.11 -28.28
CA ILE A 311 1.66 -14.96 -29.02
C ILE A 311 2.01 -14.35 -30.37
N LYS A 312 0.99 -14.00 -31.18
CA LYS A 312 1.20 -13.33 -32.48
C LYS A 312 1.99 -12.03 -32.37
N THR A 313 1.75 -11.26 -31.32
CA THR A 313 2.49 -10.01 -31.06
C THR A 313 3.96 -10.29 -30.73
N LEU A 314 4.25 -11.34 -29.95
CA LEU A 314 5.62 -11.73 -29.59
C LEU A 314 6.37 -12.27 -30.81
N GLU A 315 5.73 -13.11 -31.63
CA GLU A 315 6.29 -13.61 -32.90
C GLU A 315 6.66 -12.46 -33.82
N ASN A 316 5.75 -11.50 -34.03
CA ASN A 316 6.01 -10.33 -34.88
C ASN A 316 7.17 -9.47 -34.36
N ARG A 317 7.33 -9.34 -33.04
CA ARG A 317 8.46 -8.60 -32.44
C ARG A 317 9.80 -9.28 -32.70
N ILE A 318 9.84 -10.60 -32.63
CA ILE A 318 11.06 -11.37 -32.93
C ILE A 318 11.44 -11.17 -34.40
N ILE A 319 10.45 -11.11 -35.30
CA ILE A 319 10.68 -10.85 -36.73
C ILE A 319 11.14 -9.40 -36.97
N SER A 320 10.53 -8.42 -36.30
CA SER A 320 10.82 -6.99 -36.53
C SER A 320 12.13 -6.53 -35.89
N ASN A 321 12.53 -7.07 -34.72
CA ASN A 321 13.76 -6.67 -34.04
C ASN A 321 15.04 -7.03 -34.81
N ASN A 322 14.94 -7.81 -35.89
CA ASN A 322 16.04 -8.03 -36.83
C ASN A 322 16.25 -6.84 -37.79
N ASN A 323 15.36 -5.85 -37.81
CA ASN A 323 15.43 -4.67 -38.67
C ASN A 323 15.13 -3.39 -37.86
N ASN A 324 16.21 -2.67 -37.52
CA ASN A 324 16.30 -1.28 -37.04
C ASN A 324 16.15 -0.96 -35.54
N ASP A 325 17.11 -0.15 -35.10
CA ASP A 325 17.07 0.75 -33.94
C ASP A 325 16.05 1.88 -34.19
N GLU A 326 15.01 1.97 -33.37
CA GLU A 326 14.12 3.13 -33.35
C GLU A 326 14.31 3.96 -32.08
N ASN A 327 14.49 5.27 -32.27
CA ASN A 327 14.42 6.27 -31.21
C ASN A 327 13.05 6.20 -30.52
N GLU A 328 13.01 5.85 -29.23
CA GLU A 328 11.77 5.81 -28.44
C GLU A 328 11.14 7.21 -28.34
N ILE A 329 10.04 7.41 -29.07
CA ILE A 329 9.19 8.59 -28.89
C ILE A 329 8.58 8.54 -27.48
N VAL A 330 8.95 9.51 -26.64
CA VAL A 330 8.42 9.63 -25.27
C VAL A 330 6.90 9.83 -25.32
N LYS A 331 6.15 8.81 -24.91
CA LYS A 331 4.69 8.84 -24.84
C LYS A 331 4.22 9.74 -23.70
N LYS A 332 3.50 10.82 -24.00
CA LYS A 332 2.85 11.68 -23.00
C LYS A 332 1.51 11.09 -22.57
N PHE A 333 1.23 11.11 -21.26
CA PHE A 333 -0.01 10.55 -20.71
C PHE A 333 -0.84 11.60 -19.97
N PHE A 334 -2.16 11.45 -20.05
CA PHE A 334 -3.16 12.23 -19.32
C PHE A 334 -4.06 11.27 -18.52
N VAL A 335 -4.17 11.49 -17.20
CA VAL A 335 -4.92 10.58 -16.31
C VAL A 335 -6.32 11.10 -16.07
N ILE A 336 -7.33 10.29 -16.35
CA ILE A 336 -8.74 10.61 -16.05
C ILE A 336 -9.39 9.56 -15.16
N SER A 337 -10.37 9.98 -14.38
CA SER A 337 -11.23 9.05 -13.65
C SER A 337 -12.02 8.17 -14.62
N TYR A 338 -12.10 6.87 -14.34
CA TYR A 338 -12.82 5.92 -15.17
C TYR A 338 -14.31 5.89 -14.83
N LEU A 339 -15.13 6.16 -15.84
CA LEU A 339 -16.56 6.00 -15.86
C LEU A 339 -16.91 5.29 -17.18
N ASN A 340 -17.44 4.08 -17.05
CA ASN A 340 -17.80 3.24 -18.19
C ASN A 340 -18.66 4.00 -19.21
N ASN A 341 -18.33 3.85 -20.49
CA ASN A 341 -18.96 4.51 -21.65
C ASN A 341 -18.79 6.03 -21.74
N VAL A 342 -18.14 6.67 -20.77
CA VAL A 342 -17.90 8.13 -20.75
C VAL A 342 -16.42 8.42 -20.95
N SER A 343 -15.57 7.82 -20.13
CA SER A 343 -14.13 8.08 -20.14
C SER A 343 -13.47 7.69 -21.46
N GLU A 344 -13.95 6.65 -22.13
CA GLU A 344 -13.40 6.17 -23.40
C GLU A 344 -13.62 7.17 -24.55
N LYS A 345 -14.67 8.00 -24.47
CA LYS A 345 -14.96 9.04 -25.48
C LYS A 345 -13.86 10.09 -25.54
N PHE A 346 -13.16 10.33 -24.42
CA PHE A 346 -12.03 11.25 -24.35
C PHE A 346 -10.83 10.79 -25.17
N LYS A 347 -10.73 9.49 -25.51
CA LYS A 347 -9.57 8.94 -26.23
C LYS A 347 -9.33 9.66 -27.56
N LYS A 348 -10.39 9.97 -28.31
CA LYS A 348 -10.31 10.72 -29.56
C LYS A 348 -9.76 12.13 -29.35
N ILE A 349 -10.28 12.82 -28.32
CA ILE A 349 -9.87 14.18 -27.98
C ILE A 349 -8.39 14.21 -27.60
N SER A 350 -7.97 13.34 -26.66
CA SER A 350 -6.58 13.28 -26.19
C SER A 350 -5.58 13.00 -27.32
N HIS A 351 -5.95 12.14 -28.28
CA HIS A 351 -5.10 11.81 -29.41
C HIS A 351 -4.83 13.02 -30.31
N ASN A 352 -5.83 13.89 -30.53
CA ASN A 352 -5.67 15.13 -31.30
C ASN A 352 -4.66 16.10 -30.67
N TYR A 353 -4.42 15.98 -29.36
CA TYR A 353 -3.44 16.80 -28.63
C TYR A 353 -2.12 16.06 -28.35
N GLY A 354 -1.91 14.88 -28.95
CA GLY A 354 -0.67 14.11 -28.77
C GLY A 354 -0.51 13.45 -27.39
N PHE A 355 -1.61 13.24 -26.67
CA PHE A 355 -1.60 12.56 -25.36
C PHE A 355 -2.27 11.19 -25.43
N ASN A 356 -1.73 10.24 -24.68
CA ASN A 356 -2.37 8.98 -24.37
C ASN A 356 -3.21 9.09 -23.10
N ILE A 357 -4.33 8.38 -23.03
CA ILE A 357 -5.16 8.37 -21.82
C ILE A 357 -4.77 7.20 -20.92
N ALA A 358 -4.58 7.50 -19.64
CA ALA A 358 -4.56 6.53 -18.56
C ALA A 358 -5.83 6.67 -17.71
N TYR A 359 -6.41 5.55 -17.29
CA TYR A 359 -7.68 5.53 -16.57
C TYR A 359 -7.47 5.23 -15.09
N ARG A 360 -8.16 5.97 -14.22
CA ARG A 360 -8.13 5.77 -12.76
C ARG A 360 -9.49 5.29 -12.25
N PRO A 361 -9.61 4.02 -11.82
CA PRO A 361 -10.82 3.51 -11.18
C PRO A 361 -11.11 4.24 -9.86
N ILE A 362 -12.36 4.65 -9.67
CA ILE A 362 -12.81 5.45 -8.51
C ILE A 362 -13.38 4.55 -7.39
N ASN A 363 -14.12 3.50 -7.75
CA ASN A 363 -14.80 2.62 -6.79
C ASN A 363 -13.88 1.49 -6.31
N ARG A 364 -13.22 1.69 -5.15
CA ARG A 364 -12.30 0.71 -4.56
C ARG A 364 -12.91 0.02 -3.34
N LEU A 365 -12.56 -1.25 -3.12
CA LEU A 365 -12.97 -2.03 -1.95
C LEU A 365 -12.48 -1.45 -0.61
N ASN A 366 -11.51 -0.54 -0.64
CA ASN A 366 -10.98 0.16 0.53
C ASN A 366 -12.05 0.86 1.39
N ARG A 367 -13.23 1.15 0.84
CA ARG A 367 -14.35 1.69 1.61
C ARG A 367 -14.94 0.70 2.63
N PHE A 368 -14.79 -0.60 2.38
CA PHE A 368 -15.23 -1.67 3.28
C PHE A 368 -14.08 -2.22 4.14
N ILE A 369 -12.86 -2.19 3.61
CA ILE A 369 -11.68 -2.72 4.27
C ILE A 369 -11.11 -1.68 5.24
N LYS A 370 -11.29 -1.92 6.54
CA LYS A 370 -10.87 -1.00 7.60
C LYS A 370 -9.49 -1.38 8.14
N THR A 371 -8.83 -0.41 8.77
CA THR A 371 -7.54 -0.60 9.44
C THR A 371 -7.68 -1.19 10.84
N GLY A 372 -8.90 -1.52 11.31
CA GLY A 372 -9.11 -2.06 12.66
C GLY A 372 -8.73 -1.09 13.80
N LYS A 373 -8.57 0.21 13.50
CA LYS A 373 -8.34 1.26 14.49
C LYS A 373 -9.64 1.56 15.24
N ASP A 374 -9.51 1.93 16.51
CA ASP A 374 -10.63 2.46 17.29
C ASP A 374 -11.26 3.67 16.59
N CYS A 375 -12.58 3.70 16.53
CA CYS A 375 -13.32 4.81 15.97
C CYS A 375 -13.21 6.03 16.88
N LEU A 376 -12.80 7.17 16.31
CA LEU A 376 -12.91 8.45 17.02
C LEU A 376 -14.35 8.92 16.97
N CYS A 377 -14.80 9.52 18.06
CA CYS A 377 -16.04 10.29 18.03
C CYS A 377 -15.93 11.39 16.97
N LYS A 378 -17.07 11.76 16.40
CA LYS A 378 -17.18 12.78 15.34
C LYS A 378 -16.39 14.05 15.67
N ASP A 379 -16.49 14.53 16.89
CA ASP A 379 -15.84 15.76 17.37
C ASP A 379 -14.31 15.72 17.41
N ASP A 380 -13.73 14.52 17.52
CA ASP A 380 -12.28 14.30 17.57
C ASP A 380 -11.68 13.90 16.22
N GLN A 381 -12.49 13.79 15.16
CA GLN A 381 -11.99 13.52 13.80
C GLN A 381 -11.28 14.74 13.19
N CYS A 382 -10.26 14.48 12.37
CA CYS A 382 -9.43 15.48 11.70
C CYS A 382 -9.48 15.27 10.18
N ASP A 383 -10.68 15.38 9.61
CA ASP A 383 -10.96 15.05 8.22
C ASP A 383 -11.80 16.14 7.51
N VAL A 384 -12.33 15.81 6.34
CA VAL A 384 -13.31 16.62 5.61
C VAL A 384 -14.65 16.58 6.34
N TYR A 385 -15.32 17.73 6.46
CA TYR A 385 -16.62 17.88 7.10
C TYR A 385 -17.54 18.75 6.25
N ARG A 386 -18.85 18.50 6.34
CA ARG A 386 -19.90 19.29 5.69
C ARG A 386 -20.79 19.96 6.73
N ILE A 387 -20.99 21.26 6.54
CA ILE A 387 -21.89 22.13 7.30
C ILE A 387 -23.03 22.51 6.35
N SER A 388 -24.22 21.93 6.52
CA SER A 388 -25.40 22.26 5.71
C SER A 388 -26.23 23.35 6.37
N CYS A 389 -26.68 24.33 5.59
CA CYS A 389 -27.71 25.27 6.03
C CYS A 389 -29.02 24.50 6.21
N LEU A 390 -29.77 24.77 7.29
CA LEU A 390 -31.09 24.15 7.48
C LEU A 390 -32.20 24.87 6.71
N ASP A 391 -31.99 26.13 6.36
CA ASP A 391 -33.01 26.98 5.73
C ASP A 391 -32.83 27.10 4.21
N CYS A 392 -31.80 26.47 3.63
CA CYS A 392 -31.60 26.41 2.17
C CYS A 392 -30.67 25.26 1.77
N GLU A 393 -30.56 25.00 0.47
CA GLU A 393 -29.73 23.92 -0.08
C GLU A 393 -28.21 24.19 -0.03
N SER A 394 -27.79 25.35 0.49
CA SER A 394 -26.38 25.71 0.57
C SER A 394 -25.65 24.87 1.61
N SER A 395 -24.42 24.48 1.29
CA SER A 395 -23.55 23.80 2.25
C SER A 395 -22.10 24.18 2.09
N TYR A 396 -21.39 24.22 3.20
CA TYR A 396 -19.96 24.44 3.27
C TYR A 396 -19.23 23.12 3.49
N VAL A 397 -18.25 22.81 2.65
CA VAL A 397 -17.35 21.66 2.82
C VAL A 397 -15.97 22.18 3.17
N GLY A 398 -15.43 21.75 4.30
CA GLY A 398 -14.11 22.14 4.79
C GLY A 398 -13.25 20.92 5.11
N GLN A 399 -11.93 21.12 5.16
CA GLN A 399 -10.98 20.14 5.66
C GLN A 399 -10.24 20.70 6.89
N THR A 400 -10.01 19.87 7.90
CA THR A 400 -9.24 20.26 9.09
C THR A 400 -8.18 19.22 9.45
N LYS A 401 -6.97 19.68 9.79
CA LYS A 401 -5.94 18.84 10.44
C LYS A 401 -6.08 18.80 11.97
N ARG A 402 -6.93 19.66 12.52
CA ARG A 402 -7.28 19.77 13.94
C ARG A 402 -8.58 19.03 14.21
N LYS A 403 -8.86 18.73 15.49
CA LYS A 403 -10.12 18.09 15.87
C LYS A 403 -11.29 18.94 15.40
N LEU A 404 -12.34 18.30 14.88
CA LEU A 404 -13.50 18.98 14.33
C LEU A 404 -14.12 19.96 15.35
N LYS A 405 -14.23 19.58 16.62
CA LYS A 405 -14.75 20.45 17.69
C LYS A 405 -13.96 21.76 17.83
N THR A 406 -12.65 21.69 17.63
CA THR A 406 -11.77 22.86 17.69
C THR A 406 -12.03 23.76 16.50
N ARG A 407 -12.09 23.19 15.28
CA ARG A 407 -12.37 23.95 14.06
C ARG A 407 -13.76 24.60 14.08
N ILE A 408 -14.77 23.93 14.62
CA ILE A 408 -16.12 24.51 14.78
C ILE A 408 -16.08 25.69 15.77
N LYS A 409 -15.35 25.58 16.88
CA LYS A 409 -15.18 26.69 17.83
C LYS A 409 -14.48 27.89 17.19
N GLU A 410 -13.47 27.65 16.35
CA GLU A 410 -12.78 28.70 15.57
C GLU A 410 -13.75 29.43 14.66
N HIS A 411 -14.53 28.69 13.85
CA HIS A 411 -15.56 29.27 12.98
C HIS A 411 -16.57 30.12 13.77
N LYS A 412 -17.10 29.58 14.88
CA LYS A 412 -18.01 30.33 15.77
C LYS A 412 -17.37 31.58 16.35
N ALA A 413 -16.09 31.54 16.70
CA ALA A 413 -15.37 32.69 17.24
C ALA A 413 -15.12 33.76 16.18
N ASP A 414 -14.78 33.37 14.94
CA ASP A 414 -14.51 34.31 13.85
C ASP A 414 -15.77 35.01 13.34
N ILE A 415 -16.94 34.38 13.44
CA ILE A 415 -18.22 35.03 13.15
C ILE A 415 -18.50 36.19 14.12
N ARG A 416 -18.12 36.02 15.40
CA ARG A 416 -18.28 37.06 16.42
C ARG A 416 -17.31 38.22 16.25
N LYS A 417 -16.28 38.10 15.41
CA LYS A 417 -15.35 39.19 15.11
C LYS A 417 -15.93 40.05 13.99
N SER A 418 -16.19 41.33 14.30
CA SER A 418 -16.52 42.35 13.32
C SER A 418 -15.26 42.77 12.56
N THR A 419 -14.89 42.07 11.49
CA THR A 419 -13.86 42.53 10.57
C THR A 419 -14.29 42.38 9.11
N ASP A 420 -13.97 43.43 8.33
CA ASP A 420 -14.11 43.56 6.87
C ASP A 420 -13.07 42.76 6.06
N ALA A 421 -12.32 41.87 6.72
CA ALA A 421 -11.30 41.07 6.05
C ALA A 421 -11.94 40.01 5.15
N MET A 422 -11.71 40.12 3.84
CA MET A 422 -11.96 39.08 2.83
C MET A 422 -11.14 37.82 3.19
N SER A 423 -11.73 36.98 4.02
CA SER A 423 -11.28 35.61 4.23
C SER A 423 -12.43 34.67 3.88
N VAL A 424 -12.12 33.38 3.72
CA VAL A 424 -13.06 32.27 3.46
C VAL A 424 -14.27 32.27 4.42
N SER A 425 -14.17 33.02 5.52
CA SER A 425 -15.20 33.34 6.51
C SER A 425 -16.47 34.02 6.00
N ARG A 426 -16.48 34.76 4.87
CA ARG A 426 -17.71 35.40 4.37
C ARG A 426 -18.77 34.36 3.96
N VAL A 427 -18.34 33.27 3.32
CA VAL A 427 -19.19 32.11 2.99
C VAL A 427 -19.66 31.41 4.26
N THR A 428 -18.79 31.34 5.27
CA THR A 428 -19.09 30.74 6.56
C THR A 428 -20.09 31.60 7.37
N ARG A 429 -20.08 32.92 7.23
CA ARG A 429 -20.93 33.86 7.97
C ARG A 429 -22.38 33.88 7.45
N LEU A 430 -22.59 33.74 6.14
CA LEU A 430 -23.93 33.60 5.53
C LEU A 430 -24.59 32.26 5.85
N ILE A 431 -23.78 31.22 6.01
CA ILE A 431 -24.24 29.90 6.37
C ILE A 431 -24.46 29.87 7.89
N ILE A 432 -23.44 30.08 8.75
CA ILE A 432 -23.42 29.74 10.19
C ILE A 432 -24.42 30.46 11.14
N ASN A 433 -25.16 31.49 10.70
CA ASN A 433 -26.13 32.22 11.54
C ASN A 433 -27.51 31.53 11.72
N ARG A 434 -27.69 30.31 11.21
CA ARG A 434 -28.93 29.50 11.26
C ARG A 434 -28.70 28.20 12.05
N GLU A 435 -29.70 27.36 12.28
CA GLU A 435 -29.49 26.06 12.96
C GLU A 435 -28.71 25.07 12.05
N TRP A 436 -28.04 24.05 12.62
CA TRP A 436 -27.03 23.21 11.92
C TRP A 436 -27.26 21.70 11.98
N LYS A 437 -26.97 21.01 10.86
CA LYS A 437 -26.69 19.55 10.84
C LYS A 437 -25.29 19.29 10.27
N ILE A 438 -24.41 18.71 11.09
CA ILE A 438 -23.03 18.35 10.71
C ILE A 438 -23.00 16.90 10.25
N THR A 439 -22.41 16.66 9.08
CA THR A 439 -22.25 15.32 8.50
C THR A 439 -20.82 15.12 7.99
N PHE A 440 -20.41 13.84 7.94
CA PHE A 440 -19.13 13.37 7.42
C PHE A 440 -19.34 12.74 6.05
#